data_AF-A0A9P1G0A5-F1
#
_entry.id   AF-A0A9P1G0A5-F1
#
_cell.length_a   1.000
_cell.length_b   1.000
_cell.length_c   1.000
_cell.angle_alpha   90.00
_cell.angle_beta   90.00
_cell.angle_gamma   90.00
#
_symmetry.space_group_name_H-M   'P 1'
#
loop_
_entity.id
_entity.type
_entity.pdbx_description
1 polymer ?
#
loop_
_entity_poly.entity_id
_entity_poly.type
_entity_poly.pdbx_seq_one_letter_code
_entity_poly.pdbx_strand_id
1 'polypeptide(L)'
;MAPCPGWFGAAVSDATAKSPELPAFPFPATLAKVVEEHVSKAVAARTHALQSIREATGADVYDATLKRFQSMTLEADFEFDTGSYPLREALLESCGFPKDTELTRLHLHPGAKDLLLRRLTVSTVDGANGAFHGAFDRFVRQVCAEALARRAAEAWPGLDSIYYQAFPCLRIVQPGEFSIGPHADVAYGHHPCSMNFYVPLTPISKTSSLFLESRSGAADWHPILGDYGQVKHFAGALCAHWTTENNTEWTRVSLDVRLICGPTFHALKFADGSQDLKAKPGYYLQCFRGPGGWQRFEPLPRPDARFGFPWTVKDWDKRQRKAMEKIHQRETKELE
;
A
#
# COMPACT_ATOMS: atom_id res chain seq x y z
N MET A 1 -26.53 -15.55 -20.14
CA MET A 1 -25.29 -15.00 -19.57
C MET A 1 -25.55 -14.75 -18.11
N ALA A 2 -24.76 -15.36 -17.22
CA ALA A 2 -24.81 -15.01 -15.80
C ALA A 2 -24.47 -13.50 -15.67
N PRO A 3 -25.10 -12.77 -14.74
CA PRO A 3 -24.78 -11.36 -14.52
C PRO A 3 -23.29 -11.24 -14.17
N CYS A 4 -22.56 -10.39 -14.88
CA CYS A 4 -21.18 -10.06 -14.55
C CYS A 4 -21.17 -9.48 -13.12
N PRO A 5 -20.37 -10.00 -12.19
CA PRO A 5 -20.31 -9.45 -10.84
C PRO A 5 -19.86 -7.99 -10.88
N GLY A 6 -20.51 -7.13 -10.09
CA GLY A 6 -20.46 -5.67 -10.24
C GLY A 6 -19.13 -4.97 -9.91
N TRP A 7 -18.05 -5.69 -9.62
CA TRP A 7 -16.77 -5.12 -9.19
C TRP A 7 -15.58 -6.02 -9.54
N PHE A 8 -14.42 -5.41 -9.79
CA PHE A 8 -13.24 -6.03 -10.40
C PHE A 8 -12.80 -7.35 -9.75
N GLY A 9 -12.70 -7.39 -8.41
CA GLY A 9 -12.25 -8.58 -7.69
C GLY A 9 -13.10 -9.81 -7.97
N ALA A 10 -14.42 -9.66 -7.88
CA ALA A 10 -15.34 -10.75 -8.16
C ALA A 10 -15.35 -11.14 -9.65
N ALA A 11 -15.17 -10.18 -10.57
CA ALA A 11 -15.07 -10.50 -12.00
C ALA A 11 -13.82 -11.34 -12.32
N VAL A 12 -12.68 -11.03 -11.68
CA VAL A 12 -11.47 -11.85 -11.79
C VAL A 12 -11.68 -13.22 -11.14
N SER A 13 -12.27 -13.26 -9.94
CA SER A 13 -12.58 -14.49 -9.22
C SER A 13 -13.47 -15.43 -10.04
N ASP A 14 -14.52 -14.91 -10.67
CA ASP A 14 -15.40 -15.70 -11.54
C ASP A 14 -14.68 -16.17 -12.81
N ALA A 15 -13.87 -15.31 -13.43
CA ALA A 15 -13.09 -15.66 -14.63
C ALA A 15 -12.05 -16.76 -14.39
N THR A 16 -11.65 -16.96 -13.12
CA THR A 16 -10.67 -17.98 -12.70
C THR A 16 -11.32 -19.14 -11.95
N ALA A 17 -12.65 -19.23 -11.95
CA ALA A 17 -13.41 -20.24 -11.20
C ALA A 17 -13.02 -20.30 -9.71
N LYS A 18 -12.71 -19.14 -9.13
CA LYS A 18 -12.26 -18.96 -7.74
C LYS A 18 -10.98 -19.73 -7.40
N SER A 19 -10.15 -19.98 -8.42
CA SER A 19 -8.84 -20.59 -8.21
C SER A 19 -8.01 -19.76 -7.21
N PRO A 20 -7.30 -20.40 -6.27
CA PRO A 20 -6.32 -19.73 -5.42
C PRO A 20 -5.10 -19.26 -6.21
N GLU A 21 -4.88 -19.80 -7.41
CA GLU A 21 -3.81 -19.44 -8.34
C GLU A 21 -4.34 -18.56 -9.46
N LEU A 22 -3.58 -17.53 -9.84
CA LEU A 22 -3.83 -16.78 -11.06
C LEU A 22 -2.92 -17.32 -12.18
N PRO A 23 -3.44 -17.55 -13.41
CA PRO A 23 -2.59 -17.90 -14.54
C PRO A 23 -1.46 -16.89 -14.74
N ALA A 24 -0.27 -17.35 -15.11
CA ALA A 24 0.82 -16.46 -15.47
C ALA A 24 0.45 -15.62 -16.70
N PHE A 25 1.02 -14.42 -16.81
CA PHE A 25 0.87 -13.61 -18.01
C PHE A 25 1.65 -14.25 -19.20
N PRO A 26 1.11 -14.24 -20.43
CA PRO A 26 -0.16 -13.65 -20.86
C PRO A 26 -1.39 -14.41 -20.34
N PHE A 27 -2.40 -13.67 -19.88
CA PHE A 27 -3.61 -14.27 -19.31
C PHE A 27 -4.47 -14.99 -20.37
N PRO A 28 -5.20 -16.06 -19.99
CA PRO A 28 -6.25 -16.63 -20.83
C PRO A 28 -7.28 -15.58 -21.25
N ALA A 29 -7.85 -15.74 -22.44
CA ALA A 29 -8.73 -14.73 -23.06
C ALA A 29 -9.89 -14.26 -22.17
N THR A 30 -10.47 -15.16 -21.36
CA THR A 30 -11.55 -14.83 -20.42
C THR A 30 -11.09 -13.86 -19.33
N LEU A 31 -9.94 -14.13 -18.71
CA LEU A 31 -9.35 -13.27 -17.70
C LEU A 31 -8.81 -11.97 -18.31
N ALA A 32 -8.14 -12.05 -19.48
CA ALA A 32 -7.61 -10.89 -20.19
C ALA A 32 -8.71 -9.85 -20.46
N LYS A 33 -9.88 -10.28 -20.94
CA LYS A 33 -11.02 -9.41 -21.21
C LYS A 33 -11.50 -8.65 -19.95
N VAL A 34 -11.57 -9.34 -18.81
CA VAL A 34 -11.96 -8.72 -17.53
C VAL A 34 -10.91 -7.71 -17.07
N VAL A 35 -9.63 -8.09 -17.12
CA VAL A 35 -8.53 -7.22 -16.68
C VAL A 35 -8.42 -5.98 -17.56
N GLU A 36 -8.48 -6.13 -18.88
CA GLU A 36 -8.31 -5.05 -19.84
C GLU A 36 -9.33 -3.92 -19.65
N GLU A 37 -10.63 -4.24 -19.46
CA GLU A 37 -11.66 -3.22 -19.29
C GLU A 37 -11.38 -2.29 -18.11
N HIS A 38 -10.91 -2.86 -16.99
CA HIS A 38 -10.60 -2.09 -15.79
C HIS A 38 -9.25 -1.39 -15.88
N VAL A 39 -8.25 -2.04 -16.50
CA VAL A 39 -6.92 -1.46 -16.73
C VAL A 39 -7.02 -0.25 -17.66
N SER A 40 -7.81 -0.29 -18.73
CA SER A 40 -7.96 0.86 -19.63
C SER A 40 -8.50 2.10 -18.89
N LYS A 41 -9.46 1.91 -17.97
CA LYS A 41 -9.97 2.99 -17.11
C LYS A 41 -8.88 3.54 -16.19
N ALA A 42 -8.07 2.67 -15.59
CA ALA A 42 -6.94 3.05 -14.75
C ALA A 42 -5.86 3.82 -15.52
N VAL A 43 -5.54 3.38 -16.74
CA VAL A 43 -4.57 4.03 -17.63
C VAL A 43 -5.06 5.42 -18.05
N ALA A 44 -6.34 5.57 -18.38
CA ALA A 44 -6.93 6.87 -18.69
C ALA A 44 -6.85 7.83 -17.49
N ALA A 45 -7.21 7.35 -16.29
CA ALA A 45 -7.13 8.15 -15.06
C ALA A 45 -5.70 8.58 -14.72
N ARG A 46 -4.72 7.66 -14.83
CA ARG A 46 -3.30 7.98 -14.69
C ARG A 46 -2.86 9.05 -15.68
N THR A 47 -3.18 8.87 -16.97
CA THR A 47 -2.80 9.80 -18.04
C THR A 47 -3.34 11.19 -17.78
N HIS A 48 -4.62 11.28 -17.42
CA HIS A 48 -5.26 12.54 -17.04
C HIS A 48 -4.57 13.21 -15.85
N ALA A 49 -4.28 12.47 -14.78
CA ALA A 49 -3.61 13.02 -13.60
C ALA A 49 -2.20 13.54 -13.93
N LEU A 50 -1.41 12.77 -14.69
CA LEU A 50 -0.07 13.16 -15.12
C LEU A 50 -0.08 14.40 -16.02
N GLN A 51 -1.04 14.47 -16.96
CA GLN A 51 -1.22 15.64 -17.82
C GLN A 51 -1.59 16.88 -17.02
N SER A 52 -2.50 16.75 -16.04
CA SER A 52 -2.87 17.86 -15.15
C SER A 52 -1.69 18.39 -14.34
N ILE A 53 -0.82 17.50 -13.83
CA ILE A 53 0.41 17.90 -13.13
C ILE A 53 1.39 18.59 -14.09
N ARG A 54 1.54 18.06 -15.31
CA ARG A 54 2.41 18.64 -16.35
C ARG A 54 1.97 20.05 -16.73
N GLU A 55 0.67 20.27 -16.89
CA GLU A 55 0.08 21.59 -17.15
C GLU A 55 0.29 22.55 -15.98
N ALA A 56 0.03 22.10 -14.74
CA ALA A 56 0.16 22.93 -13.55
C ALA A 56 1.61 23.31 -13.22
N THR A 57 2.56 22.43 -13.52
CA THR A 57 3.99 22.63 -13.21
C THR A 57 4.74 23.31 -14.36
N GLY A 58 4.26 23.15 -15.60
CA GLY A 58 4.99 23.51 -16.81
C GLY A 58 5.76 22.32 -17.37
N ALA A 59 5.69 22.16 -18.69
CA ALA A 59 6.26 21.03 -19.42
C ALA A 59 7.74 20.80 -19.12
N ASP A 60 8.57 21.85 -19.16
CA ASP A 60 10.02 21.71 -19.00
C ASP A 60 10.41 21.17 -17.62
N VAL A 61 9.80 21.70 -16.57
CA VAL A 61 10.05 21.26 -15.18
C VAL A 61 9.56 19.83 -14.99
N TYR A 62 8.36 19.52 -15.49
CA TYR A 62 7.78 18.18 -15.39
C TYR A 62 8.63 17.14 -16.12
N ASP A 63 8.93 17.38 -17.39
CA ASP A 63 9.65 16.45 -18.26
C ASP A 63 11.08 16.23 -17.74
N ALA A 64 11.77 17.29 -17.29
CA ALA A 64 13.10 17.16 -16.68
C ALA A 64 13.08 16.37 -15.36
N THR A 65 12.07 16.59 -14.52
CA THR A 65 11.93 15.88 -13.24
C THR A 65 11.66 14.39 -13.45
N LEU A 66 10.71 14.05 -14.33
CA LEU A 66 10.41 12.63 -14.62
C LEU A 66 11.55 11.92 -15.34
N LYS A 67 12.26 12.60 -16.25
CA LYS A 67 13.45 12.04 -16.89
C LYS A 67 14.51 11.66 -15.85
N ARG A 68 14.73 12.50 -14.84
CA ARG A 68 15.68 12.22 -13.75
C ARG A 68 15.19 11.09 -12.84
N PHE A 69 13.88 11.01 -12.60
CA PHE A 69 13.25 9.94 -11.82
C PHE A 69 13.27 8.57 -12.50
N GLN A 70 13.35 8.53 -13.83
CA GLN A 70 13.26 7.31 -14.63
C GLN A 70 14.26 6.21 -14.22
N SER A 71 15.49 6.56 -13.82
CA SER A 71 16.48 5.56 -13.40
C SER A 71 16.09 4.82 -12.11
N MET A 72 15.18 5.39 -11.32
CA MET A 72 14.70 4.78 -10.08
C MET A 72 13.43 3.94 -10.27
N THR A 73 12.76 3.99 -11.42
CA THR A 73 11.41 3.42 -11.56
C THR A 73 11.39 1.91 -11.62
N LEU A 74 12.51 1.25 -11.92
CA LEU A 74 12.56 -0.21 -11.95
C LEU A 74 12.25 -0.78 -10.56
N GLU A 75 11.54 -1.89 -10.54
CA GLU A 75 11.34 -2.65 -9.32
C GLU A 75 12.64 -3.25 -8.80
N ALA A 76 12.73 -3.46 -7.50
CA ALA A 76 13.70 -4.35 -6.89
C ALA A 76 13.21 -4.79 -5.51
N ASP A 77 13.93 -5.71 -4.90
CA ASP A 77 13.69 -6.20 -3.55
C ASP A 77 14.96 -6.15 -2.71
N PHE A 78 14.77 -6.17 -1.40
CA PHE A 78 15.84 -6.31 -0.42
C PHE A 78 15.28 -6.86 0.89
N GLU A 79 16.17 -7.32 1.76
CA GLU A 79 15.82 -7.88 3.07
C GLU A 79 16.12 -6.91 4.22
N PHE A 80 15.44 -7.12 5.34
CA PHE A 80 15.67 -6.41 6.59
C PHE A 80 15.64 -7.38 7.78
N ASP A 81 16.38 -7.04 8.83
CA ASP A 81 16.41 -7.82 10.06
C ASP A 81 15.13 -7.59 10.88
N THR A 82 14.28 -8.62 10.94
CA THR A 82 13.02 -8.59 11.69
C THR A 82 13.24 -8.53 13.21
N GLY A 83 14.43 -8.91 13.71
CA GLY A 83 14.80 -8.76 15.12
C GLY A 83 15.06 -7.30 15.49
N SER A 84 15.79 -6.58 14.64
CA SER A 84 16.05 -5.14 14.79
C SER A 84 14.82 -4.26 14.48
N TYR A 85 13.96 -4.72 13.58
CA TYR A 85 12.75 -4.00 13.15
C TYR A 85 11.49 -4.89 13.27
N PRO A 86 11.00 -5.15 14.50
CA PRO A 86 9.91 -6.10 14.77
C PRO A 86 8.53 -5.50 14.50
N LEU A 87 8.25 -5.16 13.23
CA LEU A 87 6.99 -4.54 12.79
C LEU A 87 5.75 -5.39 13.12
N ARG A 88 5.83 -6.71 12.96
CA ARG A 88 4.72 -7.65 13.23
C ARG A 88 4.37 -7.65 14.72
N GLU A 89 5.38 -7.80 15.57
CA GLU A 89 5.24 -7.85 17.02
C GLU A 89 4.76 -6.50 17.56
N ALA A 90 5.32 -5.40 17.05
CA ALA A 90 4.93 -4.05 17.43
C ALA A 90 3.47 -3.75 17.04
N LEU A 91 3.00 -4.24 15.89
CA LEU A 91 1.59 -4.15 15.46
C LEU A 91 0.68 -4.90 16.44
N LEU A 92 1.01 -6.16 16.75
CA LEU A 92 0.23 -6.98 17.68
C LEU A 92 0.18 -6.36 19.07
N GLU A 93 1.33 -5.91 19.59
CA GLU A 93 1.44 -5.23 20.88
C GLU A 93 0.58 -3.96 20.94
N SER A 94 0.66 -3.10 19.92
CA SER A 94 -0.15 -1.88 19.86
C SER A 94 -1.65 -2.17 19.79
N CYS A 95 -2.02 -3.33 19.25
CA CYS A 95 -3.41 -3.76 19.15
C CYS A 95 -3.89 -4.56 20.38
N GLY A 96 -3.00 -4.87 21.34
CA GLY A 96 -3.30 -5.68 22.52
C GLY A 96 -3.46 -7.18 22.22
N PHE A 97 -2.83 -7.67 21.16
CA PHE A 97 -2.79 -9.10 20.81
C PHE A 97 -1.49 -9.74 21.34
N PRO A 98 -1.52 -11.04 21.69
CA PRO A 98 -0.30 -11.81 21.97
C PRO A 98 0.71 -11.72 20.83
N LYS A 99 2.02 -11.62 21.13
CA LYS A 99 3.09 -11.46 20.12
C LYS A 99 3.22 -12.67 19.20
N ASP A 100 2.78 -13.84 19.66
CA ASP A 100 2.73 -15.12 18.93
C ASP A 100 1.43 -15.32 18.14
N THR A 101 0.55 -14.31 18.09
CA THR A 101 -0.68 -14.37 17.27
C THR A 101 -0.33 -14.63 15.81
N GLU A 102 -0.88 -15.72 15.25
CA GLU A 102 -0.69 -16.08 13.86
C GLU A 102 -1.57 -15.23 12.93
N LEU A 103 -0.99 -14.17 12.35
CA LEU A 103 -1.70 -13.25 11.44
C LEU A 103 -2.31 -13.94 10.21
N THR A 104 -1.70 -15.02 9.70
CA THR A 104 -2.23 -15.83 8.57
C THR A 104 -3.57 -16.47 8.91
N ARG A 105 -3.88 -16.69 10.19
CA ARG A 105 -5.12 -17.29 10.68
C ARG A 105 -6.09 -16.30 11.29
N LEU A 106 -5.87 -14.99 11.11
CA LEU A 106 -6.74 -13.95 11.68
C LEU A 106 -8.23 -14.10 11.27
N HIS A 107 -8.51 -14.74 10.13
CA HIS A 107 -9.87 -15.00 9.66
C HIS A 107 -10.59 -16.12 10.42
N LEU A 108 -9.88 -16.99 11.14
CA LEU A 108 -10.46 -18.03 11.99
C LEU A 108 -11.07 -17.47 13.28
N HIS A 109 -10.82 -16.20 13.59
CA HIS A 109 -11.33 -15.52 14.77
C HIS A 109 -12.32 -14.43 14.35
N PRO A 110 -13.64 -14.70 14.46
CA PRO A 110 -14.66 -13.75 14.03
C PRO A 110 -14.47 -12.38 14.73
N GLY A 111 -14.47 -11.30 13.93
CA GLY A 111 -14.28 -9.93 14.42
C GLY A 111 -12.84 -9.52 14.75
N ALA A 112 -11.86 -10.43 14.71
CA ALA A 112 -10.47 -10.11 15.09
C ALA A 112 -9.83 -9.03 14.22
N LYS A 113 -10.11 -9.02 12.91
CA LYS A 113 -9.67 -7.95 11.99
C LYS A 113 -10.18 -6.58 12.41
N ASP A 114 -11.47 -6.44 12.66
CA ASP A 114 -12.07 -5.15 13.05
C ASP A 114 -11.61 -4.74 14.46
N LEU A 115 -11.44 -5.70 15.38
CA LEU A 115 -10.87 -5.44 16.71
C LEU A 115 -9.43 -4.90 16.62
N LEU A 116 -8.58 -5.56 15.84
CA LEU A 116 -7.19 -5.16 15.60
C LEU A 116 -7.15 -3.74 15.05
N LEU A 117 -7.92 -3.46 14.01
CA LEU A 117 -7.95 -2.16 13.36
C LEU A 117 -8.52 -1.05 14.27
N ARG A 118 -9.56 -1.35 15.07
CA ARG A 118 -10.07 -0.42 16.09
C ARG A 118 -9.01 -0.11 17.13
N ARG A 119 -8.34 -1.14 17.67
CA ARG A 119 -7.29 -0.99 18.67
C ARG A 119 -6.11 -0.19 18.12
N LEU A 120 -5.70 -0.45 16.89
CA LEU A 120 -4.71 0.36 16.19
C LEU A 120 -5.12 1.83 16.17
N THR A 121 -6.40 2.11 15.82
CA THR A 121 -6.88 3.50 15.82
C THR A 121 -6.89 4.15 17.18
N VAL A 122 -7.06 3.43 18.29
CA VAL A 122 -7.04 4.01 19.64
C VAL A 122 -5.60 4.17 20.15
N SER A 123 -4.73 3.20 19.90
CA SER A 123 -3.34 3.20 20.39
C SER A 123 -2.48 4.37 19.90
N THR A 124 -2.86 4.99 18.77
CA THR A 124 -2.16 6.16 18.22
C THR A 124 -2.84 7.48 18.61
N VAL A 125 -3.99 7.43 19.31
CA VAL A 125 -4.81 8.59 19.66
C VAL A 125 -4.45 9.14 21.04
N ASP A 126 -4.15 8.26 21.99
CA ASP A 126 -3.94 8.61 23.40
C ASP A 126 -2.53 9.18 23.68
N GLY A 127 -1.92 9.86 22.69
CA GLY A 127 -0.64 10.56 22.82
C GLY A 127 0.61 9.68 22.90
N ALA A 128 0.46 8.35 22.96
CA ALA A 128 1.57 7.44 23.19
C ALA A 128 2.37 7.05 21.93
N ASN A 129 1.95 7.44 20.71
CA ASN A 129 2.51 6.94 19.44
C ASN A 129 2.86 5.45 19.57
N GLY A 130 1.84 4.59 19.70
CA GLY A 130 1.96 3.20 20.12
C GLY A 130 3.12 2.45 19.45
N ALA A 131 3.61 1.38 20.10
CA ALA A 131 4.83 0.65 19.74
C ALA A 131 5.05 0.46 18.22
N PHE A 132 3.97 0.18 17.48
CA PHE A 132 3.97 0.04 16.03
C PHE A 132 4.38 1.31 15.28
N HIS A 133 3.85 2.48 15.64
CA HIS A 133 4.17 3.73 14.95
C HIS A 133 5.65 4.09 15.12
N GLY A 134 6.18 3.94 16.33
CA GLY A 134 7.60 4.13 16.60
C GLY A 134 8.50 3.11 15.90
N ALA A 135 8.10 1.84 15.86
CA ALA A 135 8.83 0.78 15.14
C ALA A 135 8.82 1.03 13.62
N PHE A 136 7.66 1.40 13.07
CA PHE A 136 7.48 1.75 11.67
C PHE A 136 8.33 2.96 11.27
N ASP A 137 8.28 4.06 12.03
CA ASP A 137 9.07 5.25 11.74
C ASP A 137 10.58 4.94 11.68
N ARG A 138 11.06 4.17 12.65
CA ARG A 138 12.46 3.73 12.70
C ARG A 138 12.82 2.88 11.49
N PHE A 139 11.98 1.90 11.15
CA PHE A 139 12.15 1.05 9.97
C PHE A 139 12.22 1.88 8.69
N VAL A 140 11.28 2.81 8.47
CA VAL A 140 11.27 3.63 7.25
C VAL A 140 12.55 4.47 7.15
N ARG A 141 12.97 5.11 8.23
CA ARG A 141 14.19 5.94 8.21
C ARG A 141 15.47 5.13 8.08
N GLN A 142 15.60 4.02 8.78
CA GLN A 142 16.88 3.30 8.83
C GLN A 142 17.01 2.24 7.73
N VAL A 143 15.89 1.77 7.17
CA VAL A 143 15.88 0.71 6.15
C VAL A 143 15.43 1.28 4.80
N CYS A 144 14.19 1.77 4.70
CA CYS A 144 13.62 2.20 3.40
C CYS A 144 14.32 3.44 2.83
N ALA A 145 14.59 4.45 3.66
CA ALA A 145 15.24 5.68 3.22
C ALA A 145 16.69 5.43 2.78
N GLU A 146 17.41 4.53 3.45
CA GLU A 146 18.76 4.15 3.05
C GLU A 146 18.75 3.37 1.71
N ALA A 147 17.79 2.47 1.52
CA ALA A 147 17.60 1.77 0.25
C ALA A 147 17.25 2.75 -0.89
N LEU A 148 16.35 3.71 -0.65
CA LEU A 148 16.01 4.75 -1.61
C LEU A 148 17.23 5.61 -1.95
N ALA A 149 18.00 6.05 -0.96
CA ALA A 149 19.16 6.90 -1.16
C ALA A 149 20.26 6.22 -1.99
N ARG A 150 20.53 4.94 -1.74
CA ARG A 150 21.47 4.15 -2.57
C ARG A 150 21.02 4.09 -4.02
N ARG A 151 19.73 3.86 -4.25
CA ARG A 151 19.13 3.81 -5.59
C ARG A 151 19.14 5.18 -6.27
N ALA A 152 18.91 6.24 -5.51
CA ALA A 152 18.91 7.60 -5.98
C ALA A 152 20.30 8.16 -6.26
N ALA A 153 21.38 7.48 -5.86
CA ALA A 153 22.73 8.06 -5.84
C ALA A 153 23.23 8.57 -7.20
N GLU A 154 22.89 7.89 -8.30
CA GLU A 154 23.24 8.33 -9.65
C GLU A 154 22.44 9.57 -10.06
N ALA A 155 21.13 9.54 -9.85
CA ALA A 155 20.25 10.63 -10.22
C ALA A 155 20.42 11.84 -9.30
N TRP A 156 20.62 11.65 -7.99
CA TRP A 156 20.78 12.69 -6.98
C TRP A 156 21.99 12.39 -6.08
N PRO A 157 23.21 12.67 -6.57
CA PRO A 157 24.41 12.58 -5.75
C PRO A 157 24.28 13.48 -4.52
N GLY A 158 24.53 12.90 -3.34
CA GLY A 158 24.44 13.64 -2.09
C GLY A 158 23.01 13.95 -1.62
N LEU A 159 22.01 13.14 -2.02
CA LEU A 159 20.64 13.25 -1.49
C LEU A 159 20.65 13.39 0.04
N ASP A 160 20.15 14.51 0.53
CA ASP A 160 20.22 14.93 1.94
C ASP A 160 18.87 14.86 2.66
N SER A 161 17.78 14.72 1.90
CA SER A 161 16.42 14.77 2.41
C SER A 161 15.49 13.80 1.66
N ILE A 162 14.61 13.16 2.41
CA ILE A 162 13.56 12.25 1.91
C ILE A 162 12.25 12.58 2.62
N TYR A 163 11.18 12.63 1.85
CA TYR A 163 9.81 12.69 2.37
C TYR A 163 9.24 11.28 2.41
N TYR A 164 8.62 10.91 3.52
CA TYR A 164 8.01 9.59 3.68
C TYR A 164 6.65 9.68 4.37
N GLN A 165 5.75 8.77 4.00
CA GLN A 165 4.42 8.70 4.57
C GLN A 165 4.51 8.38 6.06
N ALA A 166 3.89 9.21 6.90
CA ALA A 166 4.04 9.19 8.35
C ALA A 166 3.51 7.92 9.01
N PHE A 167 2.59 7.22 8.35
CA PHE A 167 1.99 5.96 8.80
C PHE A 167 1.66 5.11 7.56
N PRO A 168 1.87 3.78 7.58
CA PRO A 168 1.70 2.96 6.38
C PRO A 168 0.23 2.77 6.04
N CYS A 169 -0.05 2.45 4.78
CA CYS A 169 -1.30 1.80 4.42
C CYS A 169 -1.25 0.33 4.87
N LEU A 170 -1.87 0.03 6.01
CA LEU A 170 -2.07 -1.35 6.48
C LEU A 170 -3.19 -2.03 5.69
N ARG A 171 -2.90 -3.19 5.10
CA ARG A 171 -3.89 -4.02 4.42
C ARG A 171 -4.01 -5.37 5.12
N ILE A 172 -5.24 -5.71 5.51
CA ILE A 172 -5.62 -7.03 6.03
C ILE A 172 -6.70 -7.58 5.09
N VAL A 173 -6.39 -8.65 4.37
CA VAL A 173 -7.27 -9.27 3.38
C VAL A 173 -7.47 -10.74 3.72
N GLN A 174 -8.63 -11.06 4.29
CA GLN A 174 -9.03 -12.41 4.66
C GLN A 174 -9.44 -13.22 3.42
N PRO A 175 -9.53 -14.55 3.51
CA PRO A 175 -10.12 -15.37 2.45
C PRO A 175 -11.51 -14.85 2.04
N GLY A 176 -11.75 -14.74 0.74
CA GLY A 176 -12.97 -14.19 0.14
C GLY A 176 -13.09 -12.66 0.22
N GLU A 177 -12.06 -11.94 0.68
CA GLU A 177 -12.04 -10.48 0.64
C GLU A 177 -11.24 -9.94 -0.56
N PHE A 178 -11.60 -8.74 -0.99
CA PHE A 178 -10.91 -7.97 -2.02
C PHE A 178 -10.41 -6.66 -1.43
N SER A 179 -9.25 -6.19 -1.92
CA SER A 179 -8.67 -4.92 -1.47
C SER A 179 -8.89 -3.78 -2.46
N ILE A 180 -8.37 -3.89 -3.69
CA ILE A 180 -8.31 -2.75 -4.61
C ILE A 180 -8.22 -3.18 -6.08
N GLY A 181 -8.88 -2.42 -6.96
CA GLY A 181 -8.85 -2.63 -8.41
C GLY A 181 -7.66 -1.94 -9.09
N PRO A 182 -7.55 -2.04 -10.43
CA PRO A 182 -6.48 -1.40 -11.19
C PRO A 182 -6.44 0.11 -10.97
N HIS A 183 -5.27 0.61 -10.59
CA HIS A 183 -4.98 2.03 -10.45
C HIS A 183 -3.47 2.26 -10.51
N ALA A 184 -3.08 3.52 -10.73
CA ALA A 184 -1.77 4.03 -10.37
C ALA A 184 -1.98 5.11 -9.30
N ASP A 185 -1.11 5.20 -8.30
CA ASP A 185 -1.33 6.05 -7.13
C ASP A 185 -1.49 7.54 -7.50
N VAL A 186 -0.88 8.00 -8.59
CA VAL A 186 -1.04 9.40 -9.06
C VAL A 186 -2.49 9.75 -9.40
N ALA A 187 -3.31 8.77 -9.82
CA ALA A 187 -4.73 8.97 -10.09
C ALA A 187 -5.53 9.25 -8.80
N TYR A 188 -4.97 8.96 -7.62
CA TYR A 188 -5.54 9.29 -6.31
C TYR A 188 -4.88 10.49 -5.65
N GLY A 189 -4.09 11.25 -6.41
CA GLY A 189 -3.47 12.50 -5.94
C GLY A 189 -2.11 12.31 -5.27
N HIS A 190 -1.51 11.13 -5.36
CA HIS A 190 -0.15 10.92 -4.87
C HIS A 190 0.90 11.53 -5.79
N HIS A 191 2.00 12.02 -5.21
CA HIS A 191 3.12 12.60 -5.96
C HIS A 191 3.66 11.62 -7.03
N PRO A 192 3.88 12.04 -8.28
CA PRO A 192 4.26 11.15 -9.40
C PRO A 192 5.65 10.53 -9.25
N CYS A 193 6.54 11.14 -8.47
CA CYS A 193 7.85 10.58 -8.10
C CYS A 193 7.82 9.74 -6.80
N SER A 194 6.64 9.34 -6.31
CA SER A 194 6.53 8.47 -5.14
C SER A 194 6.90 7.03 -5.47
N MET A 195 7.79 6.48 -4.66
CA MET A 195 8.12 5.05 -4.65
C MET A 195 7.34 4.36 -3.54
N ASN A 196 6.75 3.22 -3.84
CA ASN A 196 6.10 2.35 -2.86
C ASN A 196 7.14 1.36 -2.34
N PHE A 197 7.10 1.10 -1.03
CA PHE A 197 7.83 0.04 -0.35
C PHE A 197 6.79 -0.87 0.30
N TYR A 198 6.64 -2.06 -0.27
CA TYR A 198 5.66 -3.05 0.09
C TYR A 198 6.28 -4.11 0.99
N VAL A 199 5.74 -4.25 2.20
CA VAL A 199 6.31 -5.10 3.26
C VAL A 199 5.28 -6.17 3.64
N PRO A 200 5.53 -7.45 3.33
CA PRO A 200 4.74 -8.56 3.84
C PRO A 200 4.82 -8.66 5.37
N LEU A 201 3.69 -8.77 6.06
CA LEU A 201 3.64 -9.20 7.47
C LEU A 201 3.17 -10.66 7.62
N THR A 202 2.66 -11.25 6.54
CA THR A 202 2.41 -12.68 6.34
C THR A 202 3.04 -13.08 5.01
N PRO A 203 3.26 -14.38 4.73
CA PRO A 203 3.61 -14.83 3.39
C PRO A 203 2.61 -14.29 2.35
N ILE A 204 3.13 -13.80 1.22
CA ILE A 204 2.34 -13.28 0.11
C ILE A 204 2.60 -14.15 -1.11
N SER A 205 1.52 -14.77 -1.58
CA SER A 205 1.55 -15.65 -2.76
C SER A 205 0.19 -15.75 -3.42
N LYS A 206 0.19 -16.21 -4.68
CA LYS A 206 -1.01 -16.57 -5.44
C LYS A 206 -2.02 -15.40 -5.51
N THR A 207 -3.33 -15.66 -5.39
CA THR A 207 -4.36 -14.60 -5.39
C THR A 207 -4.36 -13.67 -4.17
N SER A 208 -3.50 -13.90 -3.18
CA SER A 208 -3.30 -12.91 -2.11
C SER A 208 -2.34 -11.78 -2.57
N SER A 209 -1.59 -11.97 -3.65
CA SER A 209 -0.58 -11.00 -4.11
C SER A 209 -1.16 -9.67 -4.62
N LEU A 210 -0.31 -8.65 -4.57
CA LEU A 210 -0.47 -7.46 -5.39
C LEU A 210 0.14 -7.75 -6.78
N PHE A 211 -0.60 -7.50 -7.84
CA PHE A 211 -0.12 -7.63 -9.22
C PHE A 211 0.29 -6.26 -9.75
N LEU A 212 1.45 -6.19 -10.41
CA LEU A 212 2.00 -4.96 -10.97
C LEU A 212 2.43 -5.17 -12.42
N GLU A 213 2.49 -4.08 -13.17
CA GLU A 213 3.28 -4.00 -14.40
C GLU A 213 4.74 -3.67 -14.08
N SER A 214 5.69 -4.18 -14.88
CA SER A 214 7.14 -4.01 -14.67
C SER A 214 7.60 -2.56 -14.83
N ARG A 215 6.87 -1.80 -15.66
CA ARG A 215 7.05 -0.37 -15.90
C ARG A 215 5.74 0.26 -16.35
N SER A 216 5.60 1.57 -16.17
CA SER A 216 4.41 2.32 -16.54
C SER A 216 3.98 2.04 -17.98
N GLY A 217 2.78 1.46 -18.14
CA GLY A 217 2.16 1.17 -19.44
C GLY A 217 2.60 -0.13 -20.12
N ALA A 218 3.39 -0.99 -19.46
CA ALA A 218 3.79 -2.28 -20.03
C ALA A 218 2.68 -3.34 -20.01
N ALA A 219 1.76 -3.26 -19.03
CA ALA A 219 0.66 -4.22 -18.87
C ALA A 219 1.12 -5.70 -18.83
N ASP A 220 2.33 -5.98 -18.34
CA ASP A 220 2.97 -7.29 -18.19
C ASP A 220 2.85 -7.80 -16.74
N TRP A 221 1.62 -8.13 -16.37
CA TRP A 221 1.21 -8.38 -15.00
C TRP A 221 1.96 -9.54 -14.34
N HIS A 222 2.55 -9.27 -13.18
CA HIS A 222 3.14 -10.30 -12.33
C HIS A 222 2.89 -10.03 -10.84
N PRO A 223 2.83 -11.06 -9.99
CA PRO A 223 2.58 -10.89 -8.56
C PRO A 223 3.83 -10.45 -7.81
N ILE A 224 3.67 -9.61 -6.78
CA ILE A 224 4.63 -9.52 -5.69
C ILE A 224 4.50 -10.78 -4.84
N LEU A 225 5.62 -11.47 -4.68
CA LEU A 225 5.78 -12.61 -3.78
C LEU A 225 6.76 -12.23 -2.69
N GLY A 226 6.60 -12.80 -1.49
CA GLY A 226 7.59 -12.67 -0.45
C GLY A 226 7.08 -12.93 0.96
N ASP A 227 8.03 -12.98 1.88
CA ASP A 227 7.83 -13.28 3.29
C ASP A 227 8.19 -12.08 4.18
N TYR A 228 7.83 -12.18 5.46
CA TYR A 228 8.22 -11.15 6.44
C TYR A 228 9.75 -11.13 6.60
N GLY A 229 10.32 -9.93 6.53
CA GLY A 229 11.77 -9.72 6.38
C GLY A 229 12.15 -9.28 4.97
N GLN A 230 11.24 -9.31 4.00
CA GLN A 230 11.47 -8.80 2.65
C GLN A 230 10.73 -7.48 2.41
N VAL A 231 11.27 -6.68 1.49
CA VAL A 231 10.63 -5.45 0.99
C VAL A 231 10.72 -5.45 -0.52
N LYS A 232 9.58 -5.30 -1.20
CA LYS A 232 9.54 -5.00 -2.63
C LYS A 232 9.33 -3.50 -2.81
N HIS A 233 10.13 -2.86 -3.65
CA HIS A 233 9.89 -1.47 -4.02
C HIS A 233 9.57 -1.32 -5.51
N PHE A 234 8.71 -0.35 -5.85
CA PHE A 234 8.30 -0.05 -7.22
C PHE A 234 7.75 1.37 -7.33
N ALA A 235 7.70 1.92 -8.55
CA ALA A 235 7.15 3.25 -8.79
C ALA A 235 5.61 3.23 -8.86
N GLY A 236 4.92 2.91 -7.76
CA GLY A 236 3.46 2.72 -7.75
C GLY A 236 2.63 3.96 -8.07
N ALA A 237 3.23 5.16 -8.03
CA ALA A 237 2.64 6.37 -8.60
C ALA A 237 2.45 6.30 -10.11
N LEU A 238 3.34 5.60 -10.82
CA LEU A 238 3.33 5.48 -12.28
C LEU A 238 2.86 4.10 -12.75
N CYS A 239 3.37 3.03 -12.14
CA CYS A 239 3.03 1.66 -12.46
C CYS A 239 1.63 1.32 -11.94
N ALA A 240 0.78 0.87 -12.86
CA ALA A 240 -0.52 0.33 -12.51
C ALA A 240 -0.36 -0.95 -11.69
N HIS A 241 -1.21 -1.11 -10.69
CA HIS A 241 -1.23 -2.28 -9.82
C HIS A 241 -2.65 -2.56 -9.30
N TRP A 242 -2.89 -3.80 -8.88
CA TRP A 242 -4.18 -4.28 -8.41
C TRP A 242 -4.07 -5.56 -7.59
N THR A 243 -5.14 -5.90 -6.88
CA THR A 243 -5.26 -7.19 -6.18
C THR A 243 -6.42 -7.99 -6.76
N THR A 244 -6.42 -9.30 -6.59
CA THR A 244 -7.62 -10.12 -6.77
C THR A 244 -8.38 -10.25 -5.44
N GLU A 245 -9.54 -10.91 -5.50
CA GLU A 245 -10.09 -11.53 -4.29
C GLU A 245 -9.07 -12.55 -3.75
N ASN A 246 -8.90 -12.60 -2.44
CA ASN A 246 -8.02 -13.56 -1.81
C ASN A 246 -8.72 -14.92 -1.74
N ASN A 247 -8.48 -15.78 -2.73
CA ASN A 247 -9.01 -17.15 -2.77
C ASN A 247 -8.08 -18.17 -2.09
N THR A 248 -7.05 -17.72 -1.37
CA THR A 248 -6.19 -18.60 -0.57
C THR A 248 -6.83 -18.92 0.80
N GLU A 249 -6.27 -19.88 1.51
CA GLU A 249 -6.75 -20.28 2.84
C GLU A 249 -6.20 -19.39 3.98
N TRP A 250 -5.42 -18.36 3.68
CA TRP A 250 -4.75 -17.52 4.67
C TRP A 250 -5.08 -16.04 4.51
N THR A 251 -5.11 -15.33 5.64
CA THR A 251 -5.20 -13.88 5.67
C THR A 251 -3.87 -13.28 5.22
N ARG A 252 -3.93 -12.36 4.27
CA ARG A 252 -2.79 -11.49 3.93
C ARG A 252 -2.75 -10.27 4.84
N VAL A 253 -1.61 -10.03 5.46
CA VAL A 253 -1.31 -8.76 6.12
C VAL A 253 -0.07 -8.13 5.47
N SER A 254 -0.17 -6.88 5.05
CA SER A 254 0.93 -6.16 4.41
C SER A 254 0.91 -4.67 4.74
N LEU A 255 2.07 -4.04 4.68
CA LEU A 255 2.24 -2.59 4.75
C LEU A 255 2.64 -2.06 3.37
N ASP A 256 2.15 -0.89 3.03
CA ASP A 256 2.59 -0.12 1.87
C ASP A 256 2.92 1.30 2.32
N VAL A 257 4.17 1.72 2.12
CA VAL A 257 4.67 3.05 2.49
C VAL A 257 5.27 3.77 1.29
N ARG A 258 4.99 5.06 1.21
CA ARG A 258 5.44 5.93 0.12
C ARG A 258 6.62 6.80 0.53
N LEU A 259 7.69 6.80 -0.28
CA LEU A 259 8.86 7.66 -0.12
C LEU A 259 9.12 8.47 -1.40
N ILE A 260 9.57 9.71 -1.23
CA ILE A 260 9.86 10.66 -2.31
C ILE A 260 11.21 11.33 -2.01
N CYS A 261 12.10 11.39 -3.00
CA CYS A 261 13.37 12.10 -2.86
C CYS A 261 13.10 13.61 -2.70
N GLY A 262 13.74 14.26 -1.72
CA GLY A 262 13.55 15.68 -1.41
C GLY A 262 13.56 16.62 -2.61
N PRO A 263 14.56 16.53 -3.52
CA PRO A 263 14.62 17.37 -4.72
C PRO A 263 13.42 17.24 -5.67
N THR A 264 12.66 16.14 -5.61
CA THR A 264 11.46 15.94 -6.45
C THR A 264 10.18 16.41 -5.77
N PHE A 265 10.12 16.37 -4.43
CA PHE A 265 8.88 16.59 -3.67
C PHE A 265 8.28 17.98 -3.88
N HIS A 266 9.12 18.99 -4.05
CA HIS A 266 8.68 20.37 -4.30
C HIS A 266 8.71 20.75 -5.79
N ALA A 267 9.22 19.89 -6.66
CA ALA A 267 9.40 20.20 -8.07
C ALA A 267 8.07 20.13 -8.85
N LEU A 268 7.15 19.27 -8.41
CA LEU A 268 5.90 19.00 -9.11
C LEU A 268 4.69 19.40 -8.25
N LYS A 269 3.63 19.87 -8.89
CA LYS A 269 2.39 20.26 -8.22
C LYS A 269 1.16 19.90 -9.06
N PHE A 270 0.06 19.63 -8.38
CA PHE A 270 -1.28 19.46 -8.92
C PHE A 270 -1.88 20.81 -9.31
N ALA A 271 -2.98 20.77 -10.06
CA ALA A 271 -3.69 21.95 -10.56
C ALA A 271 -4.19 22.90 -9.44
N ASP A 272 -4.47 22.36 -8.25
CA ASP A 272 -4.85 23.15 -7.07
C ASP A 272 -3.64 23.80 -6.36
N GLY A 273 -2.44 23.62 -6.90
CA GLY A 273 -1.17 24.13 -6.36
C GLY A 273 -0.55 23.24 -5.28
N SER A 274 -1.20 22.14 -4.88
CA SER A 274 -0.63 21.20 -3.91
C SER A 274 0.48 20.35 -4.52
N GLN A 275 1.50 19.98 -3.74
CA GLN A 275 2.58 19.07 -4.21
C GLN A 275 2.10 17.60 -4.25
N ASP A 276 1.15 17.28 -3.38
CA ASP A 276 0.40 16.04 -3.28
C ASP A 276 -0.95 16.42 -2.68
N LEU A 277 -2.07 15.85 -3.15
CA LEU A 277 -3.40 16.14 -2.59
C LEU A 277 -3.48 15.77 -1.09
N LYS A 278 -2.54 14.95 -0.61
CA LYS A 278 -2.36 14.54 0.78
C LYS A 278 -1.20 15.25 1.49
N ALA A 279 -0.36 16.06 0.83
CA ALA A 279 0.80 16.77 1.43
C ALA A 279 0.47 17.85 2.47
N LYS A 280 -0.75 17.89 3.01
CA LYS A 280 -1.05 18.70 4.19
C LYS A 280 -0.18 18.24 5.37
N PRO A 281 0.22 19.15 6.28
CA PRO A 281 1.06 18.80 7.44
C PRO A 281 0.59 17.52 8.16
N GLY A 282 1.54 16.63 8.44
CA GLY A 282 1.32 15.38 9.17
C GLY A 282 1.05 14.13 8.32
N TYR A 283 0.86 14.24 7.00
CA TYR A 283 0.77 13.04 6.13
C TYR A 283 2.15 12.55 5.67
N TYR A 284 2.97 13.47 5.14
CA TYR A 284 4.39 13.24 4.90
C TYR A 284 5.21 13.82 6.05
N LEU A 285 6.29 13.12 6.38
CA LEU A 285 7.36 13.57 7.25
C LEU A 285 8.63 13.70 6.44
N GLN A 286 9.51 14.61 6.85
CA GLN A 286 10.82 14.76 6.24
C GLN A 286 11.89 14.17 7.16
N CYS A 287 12.78 13.36 6.60
CA CYS A 287 14.03 12.99 7.26
C CYS A 287 15.23 13.54 6.49
N PHE A 288 16.31 13.79 7.22
CA PHE A 288 17.56 14.32 6.73
C PHE A 288 18.71 13.36 7.04
N ARG A 289 19.71 13.34 6.18
CA ARG A 289 20.90 12.51 6.37
C ARG A 289 21.80 13.12 7.45
N GLY A 290 22.07 12.37 8.52
CA GLY A 290 22.95 12.79 9.62
C GLY A 290 23.96 11.70 10.03
N PRO A 291 24.80 11.97 11.06
CA PRO A 291 25.86 11.06 11.50
C PRO A 291 25.40 9.65 11.95
N GLY A 292 24.11 9.48 12.25
CA GLY A 292 23.50 8.21 12.64
C GLY A 292 22.47 7.67 11.64
N GLY A 293 22.58 8.06 10.36
CA GLY A 293 21.61 7.73 9.31
C GLY A 293 20.52 8.79 9.16
N TRP A 294 19.35 8.39 8.67
CA TRP A 294 18.23 9.31 8.42
C TRP A 294 17.50 9.69 9.72
N GLN A 295 17.45 10.98 10.00
CA GLN A 295 16.88 11.55 11.21
C GLN A 295 15.72 12.47 10.88
N ARG A 296 14.73 12.55 11.76
CA ARG A 296 13.62 13.49 11.66
C ARG A 296 13.59 14.36 12.91
N PHE A 297 13.24 15.63 12.73
CA PHE A 297 13.18 16.61 13.81
C PHE A 297 11.77 16.86 14.35
N GLU A 298 10.75 16.62 13.54
CA GLU A 298 9.36 16.80 13.94
C GLU A 298 8.93 15.70 14.95
N PRO A 299 7.82 15.86 15.68
CA PRO A 299 7.18 14.78 16.45
C PRO A 299 6.33 13.89 15.55
N LEU A 300 6.14 12.61 15.89
CA LEU A 300 5.29 11.72 15.07
C LEU A 300 3.85 12.24 15.11
N PRO A 301 3.23 12.51 13.94
CA PRO A 301 1.89 13.04 13.89
C PRO A 301 0.88 11.93 14.19
N ARG A 302 -0.25 12.27 14.80
CA ARG A 302 -1.35 11.33 14.94
C ARG A 302 -1.93 10.99 13.56
N PRO A 303 -2.07 9.71 13.18
CA PRO A 303 -2.75 9.34 11.95
C PRO A 303 -4.22 9.77 11.95
N ASP A 304 -4.73 10.14 10.78
CA ASP A 304 -6.11 10.57 10.56
C ASP A 304 -6.71 10.00 9.26
N ALA A 305 -7.90 10.46 8.89
CA ALA A 305 -8.65 9.97 7.74
C ALA A 305 -7.89 10.02 6.39
N ARG A 306 -6.81 10.83 6.27
CA ARG A 306 -5.99 10.90 5.04
C ARG A 306 -5.24 9.61 4.73
N PHE A 307 -4.91 8.84 5.76
CA PHE A 307 -4.31 7.50 5.65
C PHE A 307 -5.33 6.43 5.23
N GLY A 308 -6.59 6.81 5.03
CA GLY A 308 -7.66 5.92 4.60
C GLY A 308 -8.16 5.01 5.73
N PHE A 309 -8.75 3.88 5.37
CA PHE A 309 -9.15 2.86 6.33
C PHE A 309 -7.90 2.33 7.08
N PRO A 310 -7.91 2.22 8.43
CA PRO A 310 -9.07 2.28 9.33
C PRO A 310 -9.54 3.67 9.79
N TRP A 311 -8.79 4.73 9.55
CA TRP A 311 -9.03 6.07 10.10
C TRP A 311 -10.27 6.79 9.55
N THR A 312 -10.85 6.28 8.47
CA THR A 312 -12.11 6.78 7.91
C THR A 312 -13.37 6.23 8.58
N VAL A 313 -13.23 5.26 9.51
CA VAL A 313 -14.36 4.71 10.27
C VAL A 313 -14.82 5.70 11.32
N LYS A 314 -16.02 6.26 11.14
CA LYS A 314 -16.61 7.24 12.08
C LYS A 314 -17.15 6.61 13.37
N ASP A 315 -17.68 5.40 13.29
CA ASP A 315 -18.35 4.71 14.40
C ASP A 315 -17.94 3.23 14.39
N TRP A 316 -16.92 2.92 15.18
CA TRP A 316 -16.39 1.57 15.33
C TRP A 316 -17.37 0.62 15.99
N ASP A 317 -18.15 1.10 16.97
CA ASP A 317 -19.05 0.25 17.74
C ASP A 317 -20.23 -0.21 16.87
N LYS A 318 -20.76 0.68 16.01
CA LYS A 318 -21.74 0.31 14.98
C LYS A 318 -21.19 -0.68 13.98
N ARG A 319 -19.93 -0.52 13.56
CA ARG A 319 -19.29 -1.47 12.63
C ARG A 319 -19.15 -2.86 13.25
N GLN A 320 -18.69 -2.93 14.50
CA GLN A 320 -18.54 -4.20 15.23
C GLN A 320 -19.88 -4.90 15.44
N ARG A 321 -20.94 -4.19 15.84
CA ARG A 321 -22.29 -4.78 15.96
C ARG A 321 -22.76 -5.42 14.65
N LYS A 322 -22.62 -4.71 13.52
CA LYS A 322 -23.00 -5.24 12.20
C LYS A 322 -22.17 -6.45 11.78
N ALA A 323 -20.89 -6.51 12.16
CA ALA A 323 -20.05 -7.67 11.90
C ALA A 323 -20.55 -8.89 12.69
N MET A 324 -20.87 -8.72 13.97
CA MET A 324 -21.40 -9.78 14.83
C MET A 324 -22.78 -10.28 14.37
N GLU A 325 -23.68 -9.38 13.96
CA GLU A 325 -24.98 -9.74 13.39
C GLU A 325 -24.83 -10.62 12.14
N LYS A 326 -23.88 -10.32 11.26
CA LYS A 326 -23.61 -11.13 10.06
C LYS A 326 -23.03 -12.51 10.39
N ILE A 327 -22.19 -12.60 11.42
CA ILE A 327 -21.64 -13.88 11.90
C ILE A 327 -22.78 -14.74 12.41
N HIS A 328 -23.62 -14.20 13.30
CA HIS A 328 -24.77 -14.90 13.85
C HIS A 328 -25.73 -15.39 12.76
N GLN A 329 -26.04 -14.55 11.76
CA GLN A 329 -26.89 -14.93 10.62
C GLN A 329 -26.31 -16.06 9.76
N ARG A 330 -24.98 -16.17 9.65
CA ARG A 330 -24.32 -17.26 8.90
C ARG A 330 -24.41 -18.56 9.69
N GLU A 331 -24.10 -18.51 10.98
CA GLU A 331 -24.17 -19.68 11.87
C GLU A 331 -25.60 -20.25 11.94
N THR A 332 -26.63 -19.40 12.00
CA THR A 332 -28.03 -19.87 11.98
C THR A 332 -28.39 -20.59 10.67
N LYS A 333 -27.91 -20.09 9.52
CA LYS A 333 -28.18 -20.69 8.20
C LYS A 333 -27.43 -21.99 7.94
N GLU A 334 -26.30 -22.21 8.59
CA GLU A 334 -25.54 -23.47 8.47
C GLU A 334 -26.13 -24.60 9.33
N LEU A 335 -27.01 -24.25 10.28
CA LEU A 335 -27.71 -25.19 11.16
C LEU A 335 -29.11 -25.59 10.64
N GLU A 336 -29.62 -24.92 9.60
CA GLU A 336 -30.91 -25.16 8.93
C GLU A 336 -30.75 -26.03 7.66
#